data_AF-A0A522CYC6-F1
#
_entry.id   AF-A0A522CYC6-F1
#
_cell.length_a   1.000
_cell.length_b   1.000
_cell.length_c   1.000
_cell.angle_alpha   90.00
_cell.angle_beta   90.00
_cell.angle_gamma   90.00
#
_symmetry.space_group_name_H-M   'P 1'
#
loop_
_entity.id
_entity.type
_entity.pdbx_description
1 polymer ?
#
loop_
_entity_poly.entity_id
_entity_poly.type
_entity_poly.pdbx_seq_one_letter_code
_entity_poly.pdbx_strand_id
1 'polypeptide(L)'
;MQYPLKPIDANGKNLAEGDKVLFKKAPEALLSGLPLEDQDNIKTQEGKPLEIIGFDEYGHVEIMFTSADEGTHKRITTIWVDPKELFKV
;
A
#
# COMPACT_ATOMS: atom_id res chain seq x y z
N MET A 1 -16.49 -4.05 -19.71
CA MET A 1 -15.29 -4.44 -18.95
C MET A 1 -15.76 -4.79 -17.56
N GLN A 2 -15.64 -6.05 -17.17
CA GLN A 2 -16.06 -6.50 -15.85
C GLN A 2 -14.88 -6.23 -14.92
N TYR A 3 -15.00 -5.23 -14.04
CA TYR A 3 -14.01 -5.01 -13.00
C TYR A 3 -13.83 -6.33 -12.25
N PRO A 4 -12.59 -6.82 -12.03
CA PRO A 4 -12.39 -8.01 -11.25
C PRO A 4 -12.99 -7.83 -9.86
N LEU A 5 -13.29 -8.95 -9.20
CA LEU A 5 -13.87 -9.04 -7.86
C LEU A 5 -13.34 -7.92 -6.96
N LYS A 6 -14.25 -7.18 -6.29
CA LYS A 6 -13.87 -6.11 -5.37
C LYS A 6 -12.82 -6.64 -4.40
N PRO A 7 -11.61 -6.06 -4.36
CA PRO A 7 -10.56 -6.57 -3.50
C PRO A 7 -11.00 -6.50 -2.04
N ILE A 8 -10.67 -7.55 -1.29
CA ILE A 8 -11.04 -7.70 0.11
C ILE A 8 -9.78 -7.64 0.97
N ASP A 9 -9.86 -6.90 2.07
CA ASP A 9 -8.78 -6.82 3.05
C ASP A 9 -8.56 -8.17 3.75
N ALA A 10 -7.52 -8.25 4.59
CA ALA A 10 -7.18 -9.43 5.38
C ALA A 10 -8.32 -9.98 6.27
N ASN A 11 -9.34 -9.16 6.57
CA ASN A 11 -10.51 -9.53 7.37
C ASN A 11 -11.77 -9.79 6.52
N GLY A 12 -11.66 -9.81 5.19
CA GLY A 12 -12.79 -9.99 4.28
C GLY A 12 -13.65 -8.73 4.10
N LYS A 13 -13.15 -7.55 4.48
CA LYS A 13 -13.84 -6.28 4.22
C LYS A 13 -13.58 -5.81 2.80
N ASN A 14 -14.63 -5.35 2.11
CA ASN A 14 -14.47 -4.73 0.79
C ASN A 14 -13.62 -3.45 0.88
N LEU A 15 -12.68 -3.34 -0.05
CA LEU A 15 -11.86 -2.16 -0.29
C LEU A 15 -12.44 -1.31 -1.42
N ALA A 16 -12.29 0.00 -1.31
CA ALA A 16 -12.64 1.00 -2.31
C ALA A 16 -11.62 2.15 -2.30
N GLU A 17 -11.54 2.90 -3.39
CA GLU A 17 -10.76 4.13 -3.46
C GLU A 17 -11.23 5.12 -2.38
N GLY A 18 -10.29 5.83 -1.77
CA GLY A 18 -10.52 6.73 -0.64
C GLY A 18 -10.61 6.04 0.73
N ASP A 19 -10.70 4.71 0.79
CA ASP A 19 -10.61 4.00 2.07
C ASP A 19 -9.22 4.20 2.70
N LYS A 20 -9.20 4.18 4.05
CA LYS A 20 -7.97 4.13 4.82
C LYS A 20 -7.64 2.68 5.18
N VAL A 21 -6.42 2.28 4.86
CA VAL A 21 -5.89 0.94 5.14
C VAL A 21 -4.55 1.04 5.84
N LEU A 22 -4.13 -0.01 6.51
CA LEU A 22 -2.78 -0.15 7.02
C LEU A 22 -2.26 -1.55 6.73
N PHE A 23 -0.95 -1.69 6.66
CA PHE A 23 -0.29 -2.99 6.79
C PHE A 23 0.37 -3.06 8.17
N LYS A 24 0.25 -4.19 8.86
CA LYS A 24 0.86 -4.39 10.19
C LYS A 24 2.38 -4.55 10.11
N LYS A 25 2.84 -5.14 9.02
CA LYS A 25 4.24 -5.36 8.68
C LYS A 25 4.35 -5.20 7.17
N ALA A 26 5.40 -4.55 6.69
CA ALA A 26 5.66 -4.44 5.26
C ALA A 26 5.89 -5.86 4.68
N PRO A 27 5.12 -6.28 3.66
CA PRO A 27 5.27 -7.61 3.07
C PRO A 27 6.68 -7.80 2.48
N GLU A 28 7.31 -8.95 2.73
CA GLU A 28 8.66 -9.21 2.20
C GLU A 28 8.69 -9.17 0.66
N ALA A 29 7.62 -9.64 0.01
CA ALA A 29 7.45 -9.56 -1.43
C ALA A 29 7.40 -8.12 -1.96
N LEU A 30 6.87 -7.18 -1.18
CA LEU A 30 6.84 -5.76 -1.52
C LEU A 30 8.23 -5.11 -1.40
N LEU A 31 9.02 -5.54 -0.42
CA LEU A 31 10.36 -5.00 -0.16
C LEU A 31 11.43 -5.59 -1.08
N SER A 32 11.23 -6.80 -1.57
CA SER A 32 12.20 -7.53 -2.37
C SER A 32 12.52 -6.82 -3.68
N GLY A 33 13.80 -6.57 -3.93
CA GLY A 33 14.28 -5.89 -5.14
C GLY A 33 14.24 -4.37 -5.11
N LEU A 34 13.72 -3.75 -4.04
CA LEU A 34 13.75 -2.30 -3.86
C LEU A 34 15.09 -1.81 -3.28
N PRO A 35 15.53 -0.58 -3.59
CA PRO A 35 16.62 0.09 -2.87
C PRO A 35 16.38 0.11 -1.35
N LEU A 36 17.45 0.08 -0.56
CA LEU A 36 17.34 0.07 0.92
C LEU A 36 16.55 1.27 1.45
N GLU A 37 16.74 2.44 0.85
CA GLU A 37 16.00 3.65 1.22
C GLU A 37 14.50 3.50 0.99
N ASP A 38 14.07 2.95 -0.15
CA ASP A 38 12.66 2.69 -0.43
C ASP A 38 12.09 1.65 0.54
N GLN A 39 12.85 0.60 0.84
CA GLN A 39 12.45 -0.39 1.83
C GLN A 39 12.23 0.22 3.21
N ASP A 40 13.14 1.08 3.65
CA ASP A 40 13.04 1.73 4.95
C ASP A 40 11.89 2.75 4.97
N ASN A 41 11.70 3.51 3.89
CA ASN A 41 10.55 4.39 3.72
C ASN A 41 9.22 3.64 3.83
N ILE A 42 9.08 2.47 3.20
CA ILE A 42 7.88 1.62 3.31
C ILE A 42 7.72 1.10 4.74
N LYS A 43 8.77 0.57 5.36
CA LYS A 43 8.73 0.07 6.75
C LYS A 43 8.31 1.17 7.73
N THR A 44 8.68 2.43 7.51
CA THR A 44 8.23 3.53 8.36
C THR A 44 6.71 3.77 8.32
N GLN A 45 5.99 3.19 7.36
CA GLN A 45 4.54 3.27 7.27
C GLN A 45 3.80 2.12 7.97
N GLU A 46 4.52 1.14 8.53
CA GLU A 46 3.90 0.04 9.28
C GLU A 46 2.97 0.58 10.39
N GLY A 47 1.73 0.09 10.39
CA GLY A 47 0.69 0.49 11.33
C GLY A 47 0.08 1.88 11.10
N LYS A 48 0.53 2.65 10.10
CA LYS A 48 -0.06 3.95 9.77
C LYS A 48 -1.23 3.80 8.79
N PRO A 49 -2.32 4.57 8.97
CA PRO A 49 -3.38 4.65 7.97
C PRO A 49 -2.90 5.34 6.69
N LEU A 50 -2.98 4.64 5.57
CA LEU A 50 -2.65 5.06 4.21
C LEU A 50 -3.91 5.09 3.35
N GLU A 51 -3.92 5.91 2.31
CA GLU A 51 -5.07 6.06 1.42
C GLU A 51 -4.97 5.15 0.22
N ILE A 52 -6.05 4.44 -0.09
CA ILE A 52 -6.20 3.76 -1.38
C ILE A 52 -6.50 4.80 -2.45
N ILE A 53 -5.66 4.84 -3.49
CA ILE A 53 -5.83 5.76 -4.63
C ILE A 53 -6.19 5.05 -5.93
N GLY A 54 -6.14 3.72 -5.98
CA GLY A 54 -6.44 2.97 -7.19
C GLY A 54 -6.35 1.45 -7.01
N PHE A 55 -6.68 0.75 -8.08
CA PHE A 55 -6.58 -0.70 -8.21
C PHE A 55 -6.08 -1.05 -9.60
N ASP A 56 -5.26 -2.10 -9.73
CA ASP A 56 -4.78 -2.58 -11.03
C ASP A 56 -5.67 -3.70 -11.59
N GLU A 57 -5.36 -4.14 -12.81
CA GLU A 57 -6.08 -5.25 -13.46
C GLU A 57 -5.86 -6.62 -12.80
N TYR A 58 -4.85 -6.72 -11.93
CA TYR A 58 -4.49 -7.94 -11.19
C TYR A 58 -5.12 -8.00 -9.80
N GLY A 59 -5.81 -6.94 -9.38
CA GLY A 59 -6.48 -6.84 -8.08
C GLY A 59 -5.58 -6.36 -6.94
N HIS A 60 -4.40 -5.82 -7.24
CA HIS A 60 -3.60 -5.12 -6.24
C HIS A 60 -4.19 -3.74 -5.93
N VAL A 61 -3.85 -3.26 -4.74
CA VAL A 61 -4.30 -1.98 -4.21
C VAL A 61 -3.16 -0.98 -4.33
N GLU A 62 -3.42 0.16 -4.98
CA GLU A 62 -2.51 1.29 -4.99
C GLU A 62 -2.71 2.10 -3.71
N ILE A 63 -1.64 2.26 -2.94
CA ILE A 63 -1.63 3.11 -1.75
C ILE A 63 -0.60 4.22 -1.90
N MET A 64 -0.98 5.41 -1.44
CA MET A 64 -0.16 6.60 -1.50
C MET A 64 0.35 7.00 -0.11
N PHE A 65 1.63 7.33 -0.02
CA PHE A 65 2.22 7.91 1.18
C PHE A 65 3.34 8.90 0.82
N THR A 66 3.74 9.67 1.83
CA THR A 66 4.88 10.59 1.68
C THR A 66 6.12 9.94 2.26
N SER A 67 7.14 9.76 1.43
CA SER A 67 8.48 9.33 1.85
C SER A 67 9.42 10.52 1.98
N ALA A 68 10.47 10.37 2.78
CA ALA A 68 11.59 11.30 2.78
C ALA A 68 12.64 10.80 1.79
N ASP A 69 13.22 11.70 1.01
CA ASP A 69 14.42 11.45 0.20
C ASP A 69 15.69 11.82 1.03
N GLU A 70 16.88 11.48 0.53
CA GLU A 70 18.18 11.92 1.06
C GLU A 70 18.26 13.45 1.08
N GLY A 71 17.74 14.05 2.16
CA GLY A 71 17.77 15.49 2.42
C GLY A 71 16.39 16.13 2.41
N THR A 72 15.63 15.97 3.50
CA THR A 72 14.42 16.76 3.90
C THR A 72 13.26 16.93 2.90
N HIS A 73 13.40 16.52 1.64
CA HIS A 73 12.38 16.63 0.63
C HIS A 73 11.37 15.49 0.81
N LYS A 74 10.10 15.88 0.84
CA LYS A 74 8.96 14.97 0.89
C LYS A 74 8.60 14.58 -0.53
N ARG A 75 8.65 13.28 -0.86
CA ARG A 75 8.20 12.74 -2.14
C ARG A 75 6.88 12.01 -1.96
N ILE A 76 5.95 12.18 -2.90
CA ILE A 76 4.77 11.31 -2.99
C ILE A 76 5.23 9.99 -3.61
N THR A 77 4.97 8.89 -2.91
CA THR A 77 5.31 7.55 -3.35
C THR A 77 4.04 6.71 -3.37
N THR A 78 3.85 5.96 -4.44
CA THR A 78 2.77 4.98 -4.56
C THR A 78 3.35 3.59 -4.67
N ILE A 79 2.66 2.62 -4.09
CA ILE A 79 3.03 1.20 -4.14
C ILE A 79 1.79 0.36 -4.39
N TRP A 80 1.99 -0.78 -5.06
CA TRP A 80 0.97 -1.78 -5.31
C TRP A 80 1.11 -2.91 -4.28
N VAL A 81 0.04 -3.21 -3.56
CA VAL A 81 0.05 -4.20 -2.46
C VAL A 81 -1.07 -5.22 -2.64
N ASP A 82 -0.79 -6.48 -2.30
CA ASP A 82 -1.82 -7.51 -2.22
C ASP A 82 -2.85 -7.10 -1.14
N PRO A 83 -4.15 -7.04 -1.48
CA PRO A 83 -5.18 -6.65 -0.53
C PRO A 83 -5.22 -7.53 0.74
N LYS A 84 -4.71 -8.76 0.70
CA LYS A 84 -4.60 -9.66 1.87
C LYS A 84 -3.59 -9.21 2.91
N GLU A 85 -2.69 -8.31 2.56
CA GLU A 85 -1.70 -7.72 3.47
C GLU A 85 -2.24 -6.45 4.15
N LEU A 86 -3.42 -5.98 3.73
CA LEU A 86 -4.02 -4.73 4.17
C LEU A 86 -5.16 -4.98 5.17
N PHE A 87 -5.34 -4.01 6.05
CA PHE A 87 -6.41 -3.98 7.06
C PHE A 87 -7.14 -2.65 6.92
N LYS A 88 -8.43 -2.69 6.58
CA LYS A 88 -9.27 -1.49 6.51
C LYS A 88 -9.55 -0.96 7.91
N VAL A 89 -9.24 0.32 8.09
CA VAL A 89 -9.38 1.10 9.34
C VAL A 89 -10.81 1.58 9.51
#